data_AF-A0A536AHM4-F1
#
_entry.id   AF-A0A536AHM4-F1
#
_cell.length_a   1.000
_cell.length_b   1.000
_cell.length_c   1.000
_cell.angle_alpha   90.00
_cell.angle_beta   90.00
_cell.angle_gamma   90.00
#
_symmetry.space_group_name_H-M   'P 1'
#
loop_
_entity.id
_entity.type
_entity.pdbx_description
1 polymer ?
#
loop_
_entity_poly.entity_id
_entity_poly.type
_entity_poly.pdbx_seq_one_letter_code
_entity_poly.pdbx_strand_id
1 'polypeptide(L)'
;MSELSRQLLIENGRSVRVLNPPPGYALPDGAGPADVVVLFAADRAQLEKDAPAALGSLKPGGALWLAYPSPASGRQSDLSRRHGAGAFGRAGLTDTTAVSIDRDWDALRFQPLAEVPSSAIPAADMLPVGRHATFVFRAVRFVAKPLFHLIFRFDVSGRENMPDRATVIVCNHLGWMDAMSLLLVFPAEPRIHLLADPTSMMKNRPLWALVRAAGGIVPVDRAQRGGPLLFRHVGRCLSLGGAVALFPEGDFGPREGVLLPFKKGFAHFAVEAGVPVIPVGLAGMKDLWMGKRLSMRIGAPIETKGKTVDEVHRLGEQAVNELLPPYAEPPGPKPLRRWLTGLF
;
A
#
# COMPACT_ATOMS: atom_id res chain seq x y z
N MET A 1 15.12 35.39 -0.54
CA MET A 1 14.55 34.12 -0.04
C MET A 1 15.33 33.72 1.20
N SER A 2 14.69 33.39 2.31
CA SER A 2 15.41 33.02 3.54
C SER A 2 16.08 31.64 3.40
N GLU A 3 17.08 31.34 4.23
CA GLU A 3 17.73 30.02 4.27
C GLU A 3 16.74 28.91 4.63
N LEU A 4 15.88 29.15 5.63
CA LEU A 4 14.81 28.24 6.03
C LEU A 4 13.82 27.98 4.89
N SER A 5 13.45 29.00 4.11
CA SER A 5 12.58 28.82 2.93
C SER A 5 13.22 27.91 1.88
N ARG A 6 14.54 27.99 1.70
CA ARG A 6 15.28 27.13 0.77
C ARG A 6 15.33 25.68 1.27
N GLN A 7 15.61 25.48 2.56
CA GLN A 7 15.65 24.15 3.18
C GLN A 7 14.26 23.46 3.15
N LEU A 8 13.20 24.23 3.34
CA LEU A 8 11.81 23.77 3.28
C LEU A 8 11.21 23.78 1.86
N LEU A 9 12.03 23.94 0.83
CA LEU A 9 11.61 23.89 -0.58
C LEU A 9 10.42 24.83 -0.89
N ILE A 10 10.35 25.99 -0.23
CA ILE A 10 9.26 26.95 -0.40
C ILE A 10 9.52 27.78 -1.65
N GLU A 11 8.57 27.78 -2.58
CA GLU A 11 8.63 28.56 -3.82
C GLU A 11 8.63 30.07 -3.54
N ASN A 12 9.33 30.83 -4.38
CA ASN A 12 9.33 32.29 -4.31
C ASN A 12 7.91 32.87 -4.49
N GLY A 13 7.56 33.85 -3.67
CA GLY A 13 6.28 34.56 -3.76
C GLY A 13 5.12 33.92 -2.97
N ARG A 14 5.33 32.77 -2.32
CA ARG A 14 4.37 32.18 -1.38
C ARG A 14 4.38 32.95 -0.06
N SER A 15 3.20 33.26 0.48
CA SER A 15 3.06 33.75 1.85
C SER A 15 3.37 32.63 2.84
N VAL A 16 4.23 32.90 3.82
CA VAL A 16 4.67 31.93 4.83
C VAL A 16 4.32 32.45 6.21
N ARG A 17 3.85 31.55 7.08
CA ARG A 17 3.63 31.82 8.50
C ARG A 17 4.37 30.80 9.34
N VAL A 18 5.09 31.25 10.36
CA VAL A 18 5.88 30.37 11.23
C VAL A 18 5.35 30.42 12.65
N LEU A 19 4.98 29.28 13.19
CA LEU A 19 4.50 29.11 14.55
C LEU A 19 5.60 28.48 15.40
N ASN A 20 5.81 29.08 16.58
CA ASN A 20 6.82 28.70 17.56
C ASN A 20 8.28 28.65 17.02
N PRO A 21 8.74 29.60 16.18
CA PRO A 21 10.10 29.53 15.65
C PRO A 21 11.13 29.55 16.80
N PRO A 22 12.07 28.59 16.83
CA PRO A 22 13.24 28.72 17.68
C PRO A 22 14.08 29.96 17.29
N PRO A 23 15.01 30.41 18.14
CA PRO A 23 15.92 31.49 17.79
C PRO A 23 16.64 31.21 16.46
N GLY A 24 16.53 32.13 15.49
CA GLY A 24 17.15 32.00 14.16
C GLY A 24 16.24 31.46 13.04
N TYR A 25 15.03 31.00 13.34
CA TYR A 25 14.09 30.41 12.35
C TYR A 25 12.89 31.30 12.02
N ALA A 26 12.91 32.56 12.45
CA ALA A 26 11.83 33.50 12.17
C ALA A 26 11.82 33.87 10.67
N LEU A 27 10.62 33.91 10.08
CA LEU A 27 10.38 34.44 8.73
C LEU A 27 9.56 35.73 8.82
N PRO A 28 9.54 36.57 7.77
CA PRO A 28 8.67 37.73 7.70
C PRO A 28 7.21 37.26 7.82
N ASP A 29 6.57 37.56 8.96
CA ASP A 29 5.25 37.05 9.29
C ASP A 29 4.18 37.94 8.65
N GLY A 30 3.35 37.35 7.78
CA GLY A 30 2.21 38.03 7.18
C GLY A 30 0.99 37.98 8.09
N ALA A 31 0.20 39.07 8.15
CA ALA A 31 -1.08 39.05 8.85
C ALA A 31 -2.10 38.18 8.09
N GLY A 32 -2.62 37.13 8.74
CA GLY A 32 -3.71 36.29 8.22
C GLY A 32 -3.30 34.88 7.79
N PRO A 33 -4.15 34.18 7.02
CA PRO A 33 -3.85 32.85 6.47
C PRO A 33 -2.72 32.88 5.44
N ALA A 34 -1.87 31.86 5.43
CA ALA A 34 -0.69 31.75 4.57
C ALA A 34 -0.79 30.56 3.58
N ASP A 35 -0.04 30.65 2.47
CA ASP A 35 0.09 29.54 1.51
C ASP A 35 0.93 28.40 2.10
N VAL A 36 1.88 28.74 2.97
CA VAL A 36 2.70 27.79 3.71
C VAL A 36 2.69 28.12 5.21
N VAL A 37 2.38 27.14 6.04
CA VAL A 37 2.49 27.25 7.51
C VAL A 37 3.62 26.35 7.99
N VAL A 38 4.53 26.84 8.83
CA VAL A 38 5.60 26.03 9.45
C VAL A 38 5.35 26.01 10.95
N LEU A 39 5.03 24.85 11.52
CA LEU A 39 4.85 24.65 12.94
C LEU A 39 6.08 23.95 13.52
N PHE A 40 6.77 24.59 14.45
CA PHE A 40 7.77 23.94 15.28
C PHE A 40 7.11 23.37 16.54
N ALA A 41 7.37 22.10 16.82
CA ALA A 41 6.91 21.43 18.03
C ALA A 41 8.05 20.60 18.63
N ALA A 42 8.39 20.86 19.88
CA ALA A 42 9.45 20.16 20.60
C ALA A 42 9.02 18.75 21.03
N ASP A 43 7.73 18.54 21.27
CA ASP A 43 7.15 17.29 21.75
C ASP A 43 5.69 17.13 21.27
N ARG A 44 5.09 15.98 21.58
CA ARG A 44 3.70 15.67 21.18
C ARG A 44 2.67 16.59 21.84
N ALA A 45 2.87 16.96 23.11
CA ALA A 45 1.93 17.82 23.82
C ALA A 45 1.84 19.21 23.17
N GLN A 46 2.98 19.75 22.75
CA GLN A 46 3.04 21.00 22.00
C GLN A 46 2.40 20.87 20.62
N LEU A 47 2.65 19.77 19.90
CA LEU A 47 1.98 19.52 18.61
C LEU A 47 0.45 19.49 18.77
N GLU A 48 -0.08 18.74 19.73
CA GLU A 48 -1.52 18.63 19.95
C GLU A 48 -2.16 19.97 20.32
N LYS A 49 -1.47 20.78 21.11
CA LYS A 49 -1.91 22.12 21.50
C LYS A 49 -1.94 23.09 20.32
N ASP A 50 -0.91 23.09 19.48
CA ASP A 50 -0.69 24.15 18.48
C ASP A 50 -1.16 23.75 17.06
N ALA A 51 -1.45 22.47 16.80
CA ALA A 51 -1.99 22.00 15.53
C ALA A 51 -3.28 22.72 15.09
N PRO A 52 -4.27 22.99 15.96
CA PRO A 52 -5.47 23.75 15.56
C PRO A 52 -5.16 25.15 15.04
N ALA A 53 -4.19 25.85 15.67
CA ALA A 53 -3.78 27.18 15.24
C ALA A 53 -3.02 27.15 13.90
N ALA A 54 -2.19 26.12 13.70
CA ALA A 54 -1.49 25.89 12.43
C ALA A 54 -2.47 25.62 11.28
N LEU A 55 -3.49 24.77 11.52
CA LEU A 55 -4.53 24.48 10.54
C LEU A 55 -5.40 25.70 10.24
N GLY A 56 -5.80 26.47 11.26
CA GLY A 56 -6.58 27.70 11.08
C GLY A 56 -5.84 28.82 10.34
N SER A 57 -4.51 28.73 10.29
CA SER A 57 -3.65 29.68 9.58
C SER A 57 -3.33 29.26 8.14
N LEU A 58 -3.80 28.09 7.69
CA LEU A 58 -3.51 27.55 6.36
C LEU A 58 -4.60 27.95 5.36
N LYS A 59 -4.22 28.54 4.22
CA LYS A 59 -5.16 28.76 3.13
C LYS A 59 -5.63 27.43 2.52
N PRO A 60 -6.83 27.38 1.90
CA PRO A 60 -7.24 26.24 1.10
C PRO A 60 -6.19 25.89 0.03
N GLY A 61 -5.80 24.62 -0.07
CA GLY A 61 -4.74 24.17 -0.99
C GLY A 61 -3.30 24.43 -0.51
N GLY A 62 -3.12 25.08 0.65
CA GLY A 62 -1.80 25.38 1.21
C GLY A 62 -1.06 24.16 1.75
N ALA A 63 0.23 24.33 2.04
CA ALA A 63 1.07 23.31 2.64
C ALA A 63 1.46 23.64 4.09
N LEU A 64 1.45 22.64 4.97
CA LEU A 64 1.86 22.75 6.37
C LEU A 64 3.15 21.94 6.59
N TRP A 65 4.18 22.56 7.13
CA TRP A 65 5.40 21.88 7.58
C TRP A 65 5.35 21.69 9.09
N LEU A 66 5.57 20.47 9.55
CA LEU A 66 5.83 20.18 10.96
C LEU A 66 7.32 19.99 11.16
N ALA A 67 7.97 20.92 11.85
CA ALA A 67 9.34 20.79 12.30
C ALA A 67 9.40 20.16 13.70
N TYR A 68 10.19 19.11 13.85
CA TYR A 68 10.37 18.36 15.10
C TYR A 68 11.87 18.09 15.36
N PRO A 69 12.28 17.88 16.62
CA PRO A 69 13.69 17.69 16.94
C PRO A 69 14.30 16.51 16.18
N SER A 70 15.43 16.75 15.52
CA SER A 70 16.16 15.71 14.81
C SER A 70 16.79 14.73 15.81
N PRO A 71 16.82 13.41 15.54
CA PRO A 71 17.56 12.46 16.37
C PRO A 71 19.05 12.81 16.52
N ALA A 72 19.63 13.50 15.52
CA ALA A 72 21.03 13.93 15.53
C ALA A 72 21.33 15.10 16.48
N SER A 73 20.28 15.76 16.99
CA SER A 73 20.39 16.89 17.93
C SER A 73 20.73 16.45 19.35
N GLY A 74 20.46 15.18 19.70
CA GLY A 74 20.56 14.67 21.07
C GLY A 74 19.48 15.21 22.02
N ARG A 75 18.52 16.01 21.52
CA ARG A 75 17.38 16.49 22.32
C ARG A 75 16.42 15.34 22.60
N GLN A 76 15.93 15.26 23.83
CA GLN A 76 14.86 14.32 24.17
C GLN A 76 13.53 14.84 23.61
N SER A 77 12.89 14.04 22.78
CA SER A 77 11.57 14.31 22.22
C SER A 77 10.84 12.98 22.01
N ASP A 78 9.54 12.96 22.32
CA ASP A 78 8.64 11.86 21.99
C ASP A 78 7.99 12.03 20.59
N LEU A 79 8.36 13.11 19.88
CA LEU A 79 7.89 13.45 18.56
C LEU A 79 8.83 12.90 17.48
N SER A 80 8.25 12.52 16.35
CA SER A 80 8.98 12.03 15.18
C SER A 80 8.10 12.15 13.95
N ARG A 81 8.65 11.83 12.77
CA ARG A 81 7.90 11.79 11.50
C ARG A 81 6.58 11.01 11.54
N ARG A 82 6.41 10.09 12.50
CA ARG A 82 5.20 9.24 12.62
C ARG A 82 3.99 9.96 13.21
N HIS A 83 4.18 11.09 13.89
CA HIS A 83 3.15 11.70 14.72
C HIS A 83 2.33 12.80 14.01
N GLY A 84 2.85 13.42 12.95
CA GLY A 84 2.13 14.48 12.24
C GLY A 84 0.87 13.99 11.50
N ALA A 85 0.83 12.73 11.07
CA ALA A 85 -0.35 12.15 10.41
C ALA A 85 -1.58 12.10 11.34
N GLY A 86 -1.39 11.88 12.65
CA GLY A 86 -2.47 11.91 13.63
C GLY A 86 -3.05 13.30 13.84
N ALA A 87 -2.18 14.32 13.90
CA ALA A 87 -2.56 15.72 14.13
C ALA A 87 -3.26 16.37 12.92
N PHE A 88 -2.79 16.08 11.70
CA PHE A 88 -3.26 16.76 10.50
C PHE A 88 -4.15 15.91 9.58
N GLY A 89 -4.15 14.58 9.75
CA GLY A 89 -4.92 13.67 8.90
C GLY A 89 -6.44 13.86 8.99
N ARG A 90 -6.96 14.26 10.16
CA ARG A 90 -8.39 14.59 10.33
C ARG A 90 -8.81 15.82 9.54
N ALA A 91 -7.86 16.70 9.20
CA ALA A 91 -8.09 17.89 8.37
C ALA A 91 -7.92 17.61 6.87
N GLY A 92 -7.79 16.35 6.45
CA GLY A 92 -7.66 15.98 5.04
C GLY A 92 -6.28 16.25 4.42
N LEU A 93 -5.27 16.55 5.25
CA LEU A 93 -3.89 16.71 4.81
C LEU A 93 -3.16 15.37 4.85
N THR A 94 -2.27 15.14 3.88
CA THR A 94 -1.34 14.01 3.88
C THR A 94 0.09 14.50 3.87
N ASP A 95 0.99 13.79 4.54
CA ASP A 95 2.41 14.03 4.43
C ASP A 95 2.94 13.65 3.04
N THR A 96 3.97 14.37 2.56
CA THR A 96 4.51 14.18 1.21
C THR A 96 6.02 14.24 1.13
N THR A 97 6.68 15.01 1.97
CA THR A 97 8.11 15.28 1.85
C THR A 97 8.71 15.49 3.22
N ALA A 98 9.78 14.76 3.52
CA ALA A 98 10.59 14.98 4.71
C ALA A 98 11.93 15.61 4.31
N VAL A 99 12.41 16.58 5.09
CA VAL A 99 13.73 17.20 4.92
C VAL A 99 14.37 17.36 6.29
N SER A 100 15.69 17.40 6.34
CA SER A 100 16.41 17.93 7.50
C SER A 100 16.62 19.41 7.27
N ILE A 101 16.16 20.24 8.21
CA ILE A 101 16.43 21.69 8.18
C ILE A 101 17.92 21.87 8.48
N ASP A 102 18.37 21.26 9.58
CA ASP A 102 19.76 21.25 10.05
C ASP A 102 19.99 20.08 11.01
N ARG A 103 21.02 20.18 11.88
CA ARG A 103 21.34 19.17 12.89
C ARG A 103 20.28 19.09 14.00
N ASP A 104 19.55 20.17 14.27
CA ASP A 104 18.63 20.29 15.38
C ASP A 104 17.19 19.92 15.00
N TRP A 105 16.80 20.15 13.75
CA TRP A 105 15.40 20.00 13.31
C TRP A 105 15.26 19.23 12.01
N ASP A 106 14.35 18.26 12.02
CA ASP A 106 13.78 17.66 10.81
C ASP A 106 12.38 18.23 10.57
N ALA A 107 11.92 18.22 9.33
CA ALA A 107 10.61 18.72 8.97
C ALA A 107 9.86 17.78 8.02
N LEU A 108 8.55 17.67 8.22
CA LEU A 108 7.63 16.89 7.40
C LEU A 108 6.54 17.78 6.82
N ARG A 109 6.42 17.80 5.50
CA ARG A 109 5.43 18.56 4.74
C ARG A 109 4.12 17.79 4.65
N PHE A 110 3.02 18.49 4.87
CA PHE A 110 1.63 18.08 4.73
C PHE A 110 0.92 18.96 3.71
N GLN A 111 0.12 18.39 2.82
CA GLN A 111 -0.71 19.13 1.87
C GLN A 111 -2.01 18.37 1.55
N PRO A 112 -3.05 19.05 1.04
CA PRO A 112 -4.25 18.37 0.57
C PRO A 112 -3.89 17.38 -0.55
N LEU A 113 -4.53 16.21 -0.53
CA LEU A 113 -4.25 15.14 -1.51
C LEU A 113 -4.41 15.61 -2.97
N ALA A 114 -5.33 16.55 -3.21
CA ALA A 114 -5.59 17.11 -4.54
C ALA A 114 -4.43 17.96 -5.11
N GLU A 115 -3.54 18.48 -4.24
CA GLU A 115 -2.46 19.40 -4.61
C GLU A 115 -1.09 18.70 -4.74
N VAL A 116 -1.02 17.39 -4.55
CA VAL A 116 0.21 16.61 -4.70
C VAL A 116 0.52 16.44 -6.20
N PRO A 117 1.63 16.99 -6.73
CA PRO A 117 1.95 16.87 -8.16
C PRO A 117 2.10 15.40 -8.56
N SER A 118 1.31 14.97 -9.55
CA SER A 118 1.30 13.61 -10.08
C SER A 118 2.43 13.40 -11.09
N SER A 119 3.65 13.14 -10.62
CA SER A 119 4.70 12.53 -11.44
C SER A 119 5.30 11.33 -10.73
N ALA A 120 5.44 10.22 -11.46
CA ALA A 120 5.67 8.85 -10.98
C ALA A 120 4.44 8.21 -10.31
N ILE A 121 4.42 6.87 -10.33
CA ILE A 121 3.41 5.95 -9.76
C ILE A 121 2.59 6.62 -8.65
N PRO A 122 1.23 6.62 -8.70
CA PRO A 122 0.44 7.23 -7.65
C PRO A 122 0.93 6.74 -6.29
N ALA A 123 1.23 7.68 -5.38
CA ALA A 123 1.59 7.36 -4.01
C ALA A 123 0.60 6.33 -3.44
N ALA A 124 1.10 5.38 -2.65
CA ALA A 124 0.29 4.33 -2.04
C ALA A 124 -1.02 4.88 -1.46
N ASP A 125 -0.94 6.04 -0.82
CA ASP A 125 -2.04 6.73 -0.16
C ASP A 125 -3.15 7.32 -1.05
N MET A 126 -2.99 7.33 -2.38
CA MET A 126 -3.98 7.88 -3.31
C MET A 126 -5.09 6.90 -3.74
N LEU A 127 -4.93 5.60 -3.50
CA LEU A 127 -5.96 4.60 -3.89
C LEU A 127 -6.85 4.22 -2.70
N PRO A 128 -8.17 4.03 -2.92
CA PRO A 128 -9.10 3.75 -1.84
C PRO A 128 -8.86 2.37 -1.24
N VAL A 129 -8.59 2.34 0.06
CA VAL A 129 -8.45 1.12 0.87
C VAL A 129 -9.55 0.98 1.91
N GLY A 130 -9.82 -0.27 2.30
CA GLY A 130 -10.79 -0.60 3.34
C GLY A 130 -11.45 -1.95 3.13
N ARG A 131 -12.33 -2.31 4.06
CA ARG A 131 -13.05 -3.59 4.10
C ARG A 131 -14.02 -3.83 2.95
N HIS A 132 -14.73 -2.80 2.49
CA HIS A 132 -15.87 -2.96 1.58
C HIS A 132 -15.48 -2.79 0.12
N ALA A 133 -16.00 -3.69 -0.72
CA ALA A 133 -15.90 -3.56 -2.17
C ALA A 133 -16.62 -2.30 -2.68
N THR A 134 -16.02 -1.60 -3.64
CA THR A 134 -16.71 -0.52 -4.36
C THR A 134 -17.83 -1.09 -5.24
N PHE A 135 -18.79 -0.24 -5.57
CA PHE A 135 -19.83 -0.59 -6.54
C PHE A 135 -19.22 -1.07 -7.88
N VAL A 136 -18.21 -0.35 -8.38
CA VAL A 136 -17.53 -0.69 -9.64
C VAL A 136 -16.87 -2.06 -9.56
N PHE A 137 -16.17 -2.38 -8.46
CA PHE A 137 -15.58 -3.70 -8.27
C PHE A 137 -16.65 -4.80 -8.28
N ARG A 138 -17.78 -4.60 -7.57
CA ARG A 138 -18.88 -5.57 -7.56
C ARG A 138 -19.46 -5.80 -8.96
N ALA A 139 -19.67 -4.72 -9.71
CA ALA A 139 -20.19 -4.80 -11.09
C ALA A 139 -19.22 -5.55 -12.01
N VAL A 140 -17.92 -5.21 -11.97
CA VAL A 140 -16.88 -5.91 -12.73
C VAL A 140 -16.84 -7.40 -12.35
N ARG A 141 -16.86 -7.71 -11.06
CA ARG A 141 -16.83 -9.08 -10.55
C ARG A 141 -18.08 -9.88 -10.97
N PHE A 142 -19.25 -9.25 -10.99
CA PHE A 142 -20.51 -9.88 -11.40
C PHE A 142 -20.45 -10.37 -12.85
N VAL A 143 -19.80 -9.61 -13.74
CA VAL A 143 -19.60 -9.97 -15.15
C VAL A 143 -18.41 -10.92 -15.34
N ALA A 144 -17.27 -10.61 -14.70
CA ALA A 144 -16.04 -11.36 -14.91
C ALA A 144 -16.11 -12.78 -14.34
N LYS A 145 -16.74 -12.98 -13.17
CA LYS A 145 -16.80 -14.29 -12.52
C LYS A 145 -17.45 -15.39 -13.39
N PRO A 146 -18.65 -15.22 -13.97
CA PRO A 146 -19.25 -16.23 -14.85
C PRO A 146 -18.44 -16.44 -16.13
N LEU A 147 -17.90 -15.38 -16.73
CA LEU A 147 -17.03 -15.48 -17.90
C LEU A 147 -15.78 -16.33 -17.61
N PHE A 148 -15.17 -16.13 -16.43
CA PHE A 148 -14.03 -16.93 -15.99
C PHE A 148 -14.38 -18.40 -15.79
N HIS A 149 -15.57 -18.73 -15.27
CA HIS A 149 -16.02 -20.12 -15.13
C HIS A 149 -16.42 -20.76 -16.48
N LEU A 150 -16.75 -19.94 -17.49
CA LEU A 150 -16.96 -20.41 -18.86
C LEU A 150 -15.64 -20.74 -19.55
N ILE A 151 -14.61 -19.91 -19.34
CA ILE A 151 -13.29 -20.06 -19.99
C ILE A 151 -12.42 -21.07 -19.24
N PHE A 152 -12.47 -21.15 -17.91
CA PHE A 152 -11.58 -21.97 -17.08
C PHE A 152 -12.35 -22.81 -16.06
N ARG A 153 -11.76 -23.94 -15.65
CA ARG A 153 -12.28 -24.82 -14.60
C ARG A 153 -11.53 -24.57 -13.30
N PHE A 154 -12.12 -23.86 -12.36
CA PHE A 154 -11.50 -23.60 -11.06
C PHE A 154 -11.69 -24.79 -10.10
N ASP A 155 -10.58 -25.33 -9.62
CA ASP A 155 -10.53 -26.29 -8.53
C ASP A 155 -10.02 -25.58 -7.28
N VAL A 156 -10.91 -25.37 -6.30
CA VAL A 156 -10.63 -24.55 -5.12
C VAL A 156 -10.87 -25.37 -3.86
N SER A 157 -9.81 -25.60 -3.09
CA SER A 157 -9.85 -26.28 -1.79
C SER A 157 -9.48 -25.33 -0.65
N GLY A 158 -9.91 -25.65 0.57
CA GLY A 158 -9.64 -24.82 1.76
C GLY A 158 -10.52 -23.56 1.85
N ARG A 159 -11.73 -23.58 1.27
CA ARG A 159 -12.62 -22.41 1.27
C ARG A 159 -13.05 -21.99 2.67
N GLU A 160 -13.08 -22.93 3.60
CA GLU A 160 -13.29 -22.72 5.03
C GLU A 160 -12.22 -21.82 5.69
N ASN A 161 -11.03 -21.70 5.08
CA ASN A 161 -9.96 -20.83 5.54
C ASN A 161 -10.03 -19.41 4.94
N MET A 162 -11.06 -19.09 4.15
CA MET A 162 -11.23 -17.75 3.60
C MET A 162 -11.39 -16.72 4.73
N PRO A 163 -10.76 -15.54 4.61
CA PRO A 163 -10.76 -14.55 5.67
C PRO A 163 -12.14 -13.93 5.85
N ASP A 164 -12.52 -13.70 7.10
CA ASP A 164 -13.68 -12.92 7.53
C ASP A 164 -13.27 -11.56 8.14
N ARG A 165 -11.98 -11.40 8.43
CA ARG A 165 -11.34 -10.24 9.07
C ARG A 165 -10.13 -9.76 8.29
N ALA A 166 -9.57 -8.62 8.71
CA ALA A 166 -8.32 -8.12 8.12
C ALA A 166 -7.24 -9.19 8.14
N THR A 167 -6.54 -9.35 7.03
CA THR A 167 -5.55 -10.41 6.86
C THR A 167 -4.50 -10.02 5.84
N VAL A 168 -3.33 -10.66 5.93
CA VAL A 168 -2.38 -10.71 4.83
C VAL A 168 -2.58 -12.04 4.08
N ILE A 169 -2.61 -12.02 2.76
CA ILE A 169 -2.70 -13.20 1.89
C ILE A 169 -1.38 -13.30 1.13
N VAL A 170 -0.74 -14.47 1.19
CA VAL A 170 0.50 -14.74 0.46
C VAL A 170 0.34 -15.94 -0.45
N CYS A 171 0.89 -15.84 -1.66
CA CYS A 171 0.84 -16.91 -2.65
C CYS A 171 2.06 -16.91 -3.55
N ASN A 172 2.28 -18.04 -4.21
CA ASN A 172 3.27 -18.13 -5.27
C ASN A 172 2.86 -17.29 -6.48
N HIS A 173 3.84 -16.91 -7.30
CA HIS A 173 3.64 -16.01 -8.42
C HIS A 173 4.03 -16.66 -9.75
N LEU A 174 3.10 -16.77 -10.69
CA LEU A 174 3.27 -17.36 -12.01
C LEU A 174 2.98 -16.38 -13.14
N GLY A 175 2.11 -15.40 -12.91
CA GLY A 175 1.70 -14.39 -13.91
C GLY A 175 0.58 -13.47 -13.42
N TRP A 176 -0.06 -12.71 -14.31
CA TRP A 176 -1.15 -11.81 -13.93
C TRP A 176 -2.45 -12.55 -13.58
N MET A 177 -2.60 -13.78 -14.07
CA MET A 177 -3.76 -14.64 -13.76
C MET A 177 -3.90 -14.89 -12.26
N ASP A 178 -2.81 -14.90 -11.50
CA ASP A 178 -2.83 -15.13 -10.05
C ASP A 178 -3.67 -14.07 -9.33
N ALA A 179 -3.35 -12.80 -9.58
CA ALA A 179 -4.03 -11.65 -9.00
C ALA A 179 -5.52 -11.62 -9.37
N MET A 180 -5.85 -11.92 -10.63
CA MET A 180 -7.23 -12.00 -11.10
C MET A 180 -7.99 -13.14 -10.44
N SER A 181 -7.35 -14.31 -10.29
CA SER A 181 -7.94 -15.47 -9.63
C SER A 181 -8.26 -15.17 -8.17
N LEU A 182 -7.35 -14.51 -7.43
CA LEU A 182 -7.62 -14.08 -6.06
C LEU A 182 -8.85 -13.16 -6.01
N LEU A 183 -8.90 -12.12 -6.84
CA LEU A 183 -10.01 -11.15 -6.87
C LEU A 183 -11.36 -11.74 -7.30
N LEU A 184 -11.40 -12.90 -7.95
CA LEU A 184 -12.63 -13.54 -8.42
C LEU A 184 -13.06 -14.74 -7.57
N VAL A 185 -12.11 -15.45 -6.95
CA VAL A 185 -12.37 -16.64 -6.11
C VAL A 185 -12.69 -16.24 -4.67
N PHE A 186 -11.87 -15.39 -4.05
CA PHE A 186 -12.10 -14.93 -2.67
C PHE A 186 -13.40 -14.12 -2.54
N PRO A 187 -14.00 -13.99 -1.35
CA PRO A 187 -15.19 -13.16 -1.16
C PRO A 187 -14.92 -11.69 -1.51
N ALA A 188 -15.98 -10.93 -1.75
CA ALA A 188 -15.85 -9.49 -2.01
C ALA A 188 -15.45 -8.70 -0.74
N GLU A 189 -15.71 -9.29 0.44
CA GLU A 189 -15.40 -8.78 1.77
C GLU A 189 -14.72 -9.87 2.61
N PRO A 190 -13.67 -9.56 3.39
CA PRO A 190 -12.91 -8.31 3.39
C PRO A 190 -12.25 -8.11 2.03
N ARG A 191 -12.33 -6.89 1.52
CA ARG A 191 -11.85 -6.57 0.19
C ARG A 191 -10.34 -6.77 0.10
N ILE A 192 -9.91 -7.48 -0.93
CA ILE A 192 -8.50 -7.70 -1.24
C ILE A 192 -7.91 -6.47 -1.93
N HIS A 193 -6.75 -6.04 -1.44
CA HIS A 193 -5.90 -5.01 -2.03
C HIS A 193 -4.56 -5.63 -2.43
N LEU A 194 -4.23 -5.57 -3.71
CA LEU A 194 -3.03 -6.17 -4.29
C LEU A 194 -1.86 -5.20 -4.26
N LEU A 195 -0.71 -5.64 -3.78
CA LEU A 195 0.55 -4.91 -3.94
C LEU A 195 1.07 -5.11 -5.36
N ALA A 196 1.04 -4.06 -6.18
CA ALA A 196 1.47 -4.13 -7.57
C ALA A 196 2.17 -2.85 -8.03
N ASP A 197 3.07 -2.97 -9.00
CA ASP A 197 3.60 -1.84 -9.75
C ASP A 197 2.59 -1.46 -10.85
N PRO A 198 1.90 -0.31 -10.75
CA PRO A 198 0.86 0.05 -11.69
C PRO A 198 1.41 0.61 -13.02
N THR A 199 2.73 0.75 -13.19
CA THR A 199 3.34 1.41 -14.35
C THR A 199 2.87 0.83 -15.68
N SER A 200 2.73 -0.50 -15.79
CA SER A 200 2.21 -1.15 -17.00
C SER A 200 0.73 -0.83 -17.24
N MET A 201 -0.08 -0.78 -16.19
CA MET A 201 -1.52 -0.50 -16.26
C MET A 201 -1.79 0.95 -16.64
N MET A 202 -0.97 1.88 -16.12
CA MET A 202 -1.08 3.32 -16.39
C MET A 202 -0.85 3.67 -17.87
N LYS A 203 -0.09 2.86 -18.62
CA LYS A 203 0.09 3.04 -20.07
C LYS A 203 -1.23 2.87 -20.83
N ASN A 204 -2.17 2.09 -20.29
CA ASN A 204 -3.47 1.85 -20.87
C ASN A 204 -4.55 2.68 -20.14
N ARG A 205 -4.88 3.86 -20.68
CA ARG A 205 -5.81 4.82 -20.05
C ARG A 205 -7.17 4.24 -19.63
N PRO A 206 -7.91 3.47 -20.46
CA PRO A 206 -9.19 2.90 -20.04
C PRO A 206 -9.03 1.85 -18.94
N LEU A 207 -8.00 0.99 -19.03
CA LEU A 207 -7.68 0.03 -17.97
C LEU A 207 -7.35 0.76 -16.66
N TRP A 208 -6.56 1.82 -16.74
CA TRP A 208 -6.18 2.62 -15.58
C TRP A 208 -7.39 3.32 -14.92
N ALA A 209 -8.31 3.88 -15.71
CA ALA A 209 -9.54 4.45 -15.21
C ALA A 209 -10.40 3.40 -14.48
N LEU A 210 -10.53 2.20 -15.07
CA LEU A 210 -11.23 1.09 -14.45
C LEU A 210 -10.58 0.65 -13.13
N VAL A 211 -9.25 0.52 -13.11
CA VAL A 211 -8.49 0.17 -11.91
C VAL A 211 -8.67 1.20 -10.80
N ARG A 212 -8.66 2.49 -11.13
CA ARG A 212 -8.90 3.57 -10.15
C ARG A 212 -10.33 3.53 -9.60
N ALA A 213 -11.31 3.28 -10.46
CA ALA A 213 -12.72 3.25 -10.09
C ALA A 213 -13.09 1.98 -9.31
N ALA A 214 -12.56 0.83 -9.73
CA ALA A 214 -12.63 -0.40 -8.98
C ALA A 214 -11.91 -0.22 -7.65
N GLY A 215 -10.68 0.30 -7.66
CA GLY A 215 -9.73 0.40 -6.54
C GLY A 215 -9.05 -0.96 -6.29
N GLY A 216 -8.40 -1.13 -5.12
CA GLY A 216 -7.91 -2.45 -4.71
C GLY A 216 -6.46 -2.73 -5.11
N ILE A 217 -5.72 -1.69 -5.47
CA ILE A 217 -4.28 -1.78 -5.70
C ILE A 217 -3.59 -0.89 -4.68
N VAL A 218 -2.62 -1.45 -3.98
CA VAL A 218 -1.61 -0.71 -3.22
C VAL A 218 -0.40 -0.58 -4.13
N PRO A 219 -0.12 0.61 -4.68
CA PRO A 219 0.95 0.78 -5.64
C PRO A 219 2.31 0.65 -4.93
N VAL A 220 3.20 -0.12 -5.56
CA VAL A 220 4.56 -0.37 -5.08
C VAL A 220 5.54 0.12 -6.12
N ASP A 221 6.46 0.97 -5.69
CA ASP A 221 7.63 1.33 -6.48
C ASP A 221 8.69 0.22 -6.35
N ARG A 222 9.02 -0.43 -7.48
CA ARG A 222 10.05 -1.47 -7.53
C ARG A 222 11.45 -0.94 -7.25
N ALA A 223 11.70 0.36 -7.40
CA ALA A 223 12.96 1.02 -7.05
C ALA A 223 13.05 1.36 -5.56
N GLN A 224 11.91 1.63 -4.89
CA GLN A 224 11.83 1.95 -3.46
C GLN A 224 11.20 0.81 -2.63
N ARG A 225 11.64 -0.43 -2.88
CA ARG A 225 11.17 -1.63 -2.17
C ARG A 225 11.28 -1.44 -0.65
N GLY A 226 10.15 -1.53 0.05
CA GLY A 226 10.11 -1.44 1.51
C GLY A 226 10.13 -0.01 2.08
N GLY A 227 9.81 1.01 1.28
CA GLY A 227 9.70 2.39 1.75
C GLY A 227 8.62 2.57 2.84
N PRO A 228 8.78 3.54 3.77
CA PRO A 228 7.84 3.78 4.87
C PRO A 228 6.38 4.00 4.44
N LEU A 229 6.16 4.57 3.25
CA LEU A 229 4.83 4.82 2.69
C LEU A 229 4.06 3.53 2.40
N LEU A 230 4.75 2.49 1.91
CA LEU A 230 4.15 1.18 1.66
C LEU A 230 3.64 0.57 2.97
N PHE A 231 4.47 0.59 4.01
CA PHE A 231 4.13 0.09 5.34
C PHE A 231 2.93 0.84 5.94
N ARG A 232 2.94 2.17 5.86
CA ARG A 232 1.82 3.01 6.32
C ARG A 232 0.52 2.63 5.61
N HIS A 233 0.57 2.46 4.29
CA HIS A 233 -0.64 2.20 3.51
C HIS A 233 -1.20 0.78 3.74
N VAL A 234 -0.32 -0.21 3.80
CA VAL A 234 -0.71 -1.58 4.18
C VAL A 234 -1.30 -1.60 5.58
N GLY A 235 -0.67 -0.92 6.55
CA GLY A 235 -1.20 -0.77 7.90
C GLY A 235 -2.58 -0.08 7.93
N ARG A 236 -2.78 0.98 7.13
CA ARG A 236 -4.08 1.64 6.97
C ARG A 236 -5.14 0.70 6.38
N CYS A 237 -4.80 -0.07 5.35
CA CYS A 237 -5.71 -1.04 4.75
C CYS A 237 -6.18 -2.09 5.77
N LEU A 238 -5.23 -2.67 6.50
CA LEU A 238 -5.50 -3.69 7.51
C LEU A 238 -6.30 -3.14 8.69
N SER A 239 -5.97 -1.94 9.18
CA SER A 239 -6.73 -1.29 10.27
C SER A 239 -8.15 -0.89 9.87
N LEU A 240 -8.41 -0.63 8.58
CA LEU A 240 -9.75 -0.41 8.04
C LEU A 240 -10.50 -1.72 7.71
N GLY A 241 -10.01 -2.86 8.17
CA GLY A 241 -10.67 -4.16 8.00
C GLY A 241 -10.51 -4.78 6.62
N GLY A 242 -9.64 -4.26 5.76
CA GLY A 242 -9.31 -4.80 4.45
C GLY A 242 -8.34 -5.98 4.51
N ALA A 243 -8.24 -6.72 3.42
CA ALA A 243 -7.25 -7.76 3.23
C ALA A 243 -6.16 -7.28 2.25
N VAL A 244 -4.92 -7.67 2.49
CA VAL A 244 -3.79 -7.31 1.62
C VAL A 244 -3.21 -8.58 1.02
N ALA A 245 -3.22 -8.68 -0.31
CA ALA A 245 -2.64 -9.80 -1.03
C ALA A 245 -1.31 -9.37 -1.69
N LEU A 246 -0.29 -10.21 -1.55
CA LEU A 246 1.02 -9.98 -2.15
C LEU A 246 1.71 -11.29 -2.51
N PHE A 247 2.68 -11.17 -3.41
CA PHE A 247 3.52 -12.25 -3.88
C PHE A 247 4.93 -12.09 -3.30
N PRO A 248 5.27 -12.80 -2.21
CA PRO A 248 6.51 -12.55 -1.45
C PRO A 248 7.78 -12.88 -2.25
N GLU A 249 7.69 -13.67 -3.32
CA GLU A 249 8.77 -13.87 -4.32
C GLU A 249 9.19 -12.54 -4.97
N GLY A 250 8.19 -11.67 -5.25
CA GLY A 250 8.36 -10.38 -5.90
C GLY A 250 8.81 -10.41 -7.36
N ASP A 251 8.86 -11.61 -7.95
CA ASP A 251 9.02 -11.87 -9.37
C ASP A 251 8.18 -13.11 -9.75
N PHE A 252 7.96 -13.34 -11.04
CA PHE A 252 7.27 -14.53 -11.50
C PHE A 252 8.21 -15.75 -11.43
N GLY A 253 7.75 -16.80 -10.78
CA GLY A 253 8.42 -18.09 -10.72
C GLY A 253 8.67 -18.66 -12.13
N PRO A 254 9.82 -19.32 -12.37
CA PRO A 254 10.25 -19.73 -13.71
C PRO A 254 9.38 -20.85 -14.30
N ARG A 255 8.75 -21.68 -13.46
CA ARG A 255 7.85 -22.77 -13.84
C ARG A 255 6.90 -23.11 -12.69
N GLU A 256 5.80 -23.75 -13.05
CA GLU A 256 4.82 -24.29 -12.10
C GLU A 256 5.49 -25.20 -11.05
N GLY A 257 5.06 -25.09 -9.79
CA GLY A 257 5.58 -25.92 -8.70
C GLY A 257 6.96 -25.53 -8.16
N VAL A 258 7.58 -24.44 -8.65
CA VAL A 258 8.85 -23.93 -8.12
C VAL A 258 8.64 -22.57 -7.48
N LEU A 259 8.99 -22.45 -6.19
CA LEU A 259 9.04 -21.19 -5.46
C LEU A 259 10.40 -20.53 -5.55
N LEU A 260 10.40 -19.22 -5.71
CA LEU A 260 11.53 -18.35 -5.40
C LEU A 260 11.56 -18.03 -3.89
N PRO A 261 12.71 -17.59 -3.36
CA PRO A 261 12.83 -17.22 -1.95
C PRO A 261 11.86 -16.11 -1.55
N PHE A 262 11.20 -16.26 -0.41
CA PHE A 262 10.24 -15.27 0.08
C PHE A 262 10.94 -14.06 0.71
N LYS A 263 10.45 -12.86 0.40
CA LYS A 263 10.82 -11.63 1.12
C LYS A 263 10.02 -11.51 2.43
N LYS A 264 10.62 -10.89 3.45
CA LYS A 264 10.03 -10.73 4.80
C LYS A 264 8.89 -9.71 4.91
N GLY A 265 8.60 -8.93 3.86
CA GLY A 265 7.65 -7.81 3.93
C GLY A 265 6.27 -8.19 4.45
N PHE A 266 5.72 -9.32 4.00
CA PHE A 266 4.42 -9.81 4.46
C PHE A 266 4.38 -10.12 5.96
N ALA A 267 5.47 -10.68 6.48
CA ALA A 267 5.57 -11.07 7.88
C ALA A 267 5.63 -9.83 8.77
N HIS A 268 6.36 -8.78 8.34
CA HIS A 268 6.31 -7.50 9.04
C HIS A 268 4.91 -6.90 9.05
N PHE A 269 4.22 -6.86 7.89
CA PHE A 269 2.86 -6.32 7.81
C PHE A 269 1.89 -7.07 8.73
N ALA A 270 1.96 -8.39 8.74
CA ALA A 270 1.05 -9.23 9.52
C ALA A 270 1.32 -9.12 11.03
N VAL A 271 2.58 -9.14 11.45
CA VAL A 271 2.97 -9.00 12.86
C VAL A 271 2.67 -7.60 13.39
N GLU A 272 3.02 -6.55 12.65
CA GLU A 272 2.78 -5.15 13.05
C GLU A 272 1.28 -4.85 13.17
N ALA A 273 0.46 -5.37 12.25
CA ALA A 273 -0.99 -5.20 12.30
C ALA A 273 -1.69 -6.18 13.26
N GLY A 274 -1.01 -7.21 13.77
CA GLY A 274 -1.62 -8.25 14.61
C GLY A 274 -2.69 -9.08 13.89
N VAL A 275 -2.54 -9.28 12.57
CA VAL A 275 -3.49 -9.99 11.71
C VAL A 275 -2.90 -11.32 11.24
N PRO A 276 -3.73 -12.33 10.91
CA PRO A 276 -3.22 -13.60 10.39
C PRO A 276 -2.61 -13.48 8.99
N VAL A 277 -1.82 -14.47 8.62
CA VAL A 277 -1.38 -14.72 7.24
C VAL A 277 -2.14 -15.92 6.68
N ILE A 278 -2.79 -15.76 5.52
CA ILE A 278 -3.43 -16.84 4.77
C ILE A 278 -2.48 -17.27 3.64
N PRO A 279 -1.86 -18.46 3.72
CA PRO A 279 -1.06 -19.00 2.64
C PRO A 279 -1.96 -19.59 1.55
N VAL A 280 -1.62 -19.36 0.28
CA VAL A 280 -2.36 -19.89 -0.87
C VAL A 280 -1.39 -20.47 -1.90
N GLY A 281 -1.62 -21.71 -2.31
CA GLY A 281 -0.91 -22.37 -3.40
C GLY A 281 -1.71 -22.29 -4.70
N LEU A 282 -1.08 -21.82 -5.77
CA LEU A 282 -1.65 -21.65 -7.11
C LEU A 282 -0.94 -22.56 -8.11
N ALA A 283 -1.70 -23.18 -9.01
CA ALA A 283 -1.13 -23.93 -10.12
C ALA A 283 -2.00 -23.96 -11.37
N GLY A 284 -1.33 -24.15 -12.51
CA GLY A 284 -1.92 -24.18 -13.84
C GLY A 284 -2.16 -22.79 -14.43
N MET A 285 -1.69 -21.73 -13.78
CA MET A 285 -1.94 -20.34 -14.14
C MET A 285 -0.87 -19.74 -15.07
N LYS A 286 0.24 -20.44 -15.32
CA LYS A 286 1.34 -19.95 -16.16
C LYS A 286 1.09 -20.05 -17.67
N ASP A 287 0.44 -21.12 -18.14
CA ASP A 287 0.10 -21.35 -19.55
C ASP A 287 -1.40 -21.55 -19.70
N LEU A 288 -2.14 -20.68 -20.37
CA LEU A 288 -3.60 -20.66 -20.29
C LEU A 288 -4.24 -21.11 -21.60
N TRP A 289 -5.34 -21.85 -21.52
CA TRP A 289 -6.18 -22.20 -22.67
C TRP A 289 -7.62 -22.43 -22.23
N MET A 290 -8.55 -22.41 -23.19
CA MET A 290 -9.97 -22.59 -22.90
C MET A 290 -10.24 -23.99 -22.35
N GLY A 291 -10.97 -24.06 -21.24
CA GLY A 291 -11.27 -25.28 -20.50
C GLY A 291 -10.18 -25.75 -19.54
N LYS A 292 -9.05 -25.02 -19.43
CA LYS A 292 -7.95 -25.41 -18.54
C LYS A 292 -8.40 -25.44 -17.08
N ARG A 293 -7.95 -26.46 -16.33
CA ARG A 293 -8.11 -26.53 -14.88
C ARG A 293 -7.08 -25.61 -14.18
N LEU A 294 -7.57 -24.69 -13.37
CA LEU A 294 -6.77 -23.80 -12.52
C LEU A 294 -6.99 -24.19 -11.07
N SER A 295 -5.91 -24.52 -10.35
CA SER A 295 -5.98 -25.00 -8.97
C SER A 295 -5.61 -23.88 -7.99
N MET A 296 -6.41 -23.74 -6.93
CA MET A 296 -6.14 -22.86 -5.80
C MET A 296 -6.36 -23.64 -4.50
N ARG A 297 -5.32 -23.72 -3.66
CA ARG A 297 -5.38 -24.36 -2.34
C ARG A 297 -5.16 -23.30 -1.27
N ILE A 298 -6.17 -23.07 -0.43
CA ILE A 298 -6.13 -22.06 0.62
C ILE A 298 -5.80 -22.75 1.95
N GLY A 299 -4.64 -22.45 2.52
CA GLY A 299 -4.19 -23.05 3.77
C GLY A 299 -4.81 -22.41 5.01
N ALA A 300 -4.62 -23.07 6.16
CA ALA A 300 -5.09 -22.58 7.44
C ALA A 300 -4.43 -21.23 7.80
N PRO A 301 -5.14 -20.32 8.51
CA PRO A 301 -4.58 -19.06 8.95
C PRO A 301 -3.38 -19.26 9.88
N ILE A 302 -2.28 -18.57 9.59
CA ILE A 302 -1.11 -18.49 10.46
C ILE A 302 -1.31 -17.27 11.38
N GLU A 303 -1.70 -17.53 12.63
CA GLU A 303 -1.86 -16.47 13.63
C GLU A 303 -0.51 -15.85 14.01
N THR A 304 -0.46 -14.52 14.10
CA THR A 304 0.77 -13.75 14.38
C THR A 304 0.98 -13.43 15.84
N LYS A 305 -0.06 -13.56 16.68
CA LYS A 305 0.00 -13.26 18.12
C LYS A 305 1.11 -14.09 18.79
N GLY A 306 2.05 -13.40 19.44
CA GLY A 306 3.16 -14.02 20.16
C GLY A 306 4.25 -14.61 19.28
N LYS A 307 4.25 -14.35 17.97
CA LYS A 307 5.29 -14.79 17.04
C LYS A 307 6.17 -13.62 16.61
N THR A 308 7.44 -13.92 16.35
CA THR A 308 8.38 -13.00 15.73
C THR A 308 8.15 -12.92 14.21
N VAL A 309 8.67 -11.86 13.58
CA VAL A 309 8.62 -11.69 12.12
C VAL A 309 9.30 -12.86 11.41
N ASP A 310 10.43 -13.35 11.92
CA ASP A 310 11.16 -14.45 11.29
C ASP A 310 10.42 -15.79 11.39
N GLU A 311 9.72 -16.04 12.49
CA GLU A 311 8.85 -17.22 12.61
C GLU A 311 7.67 -17.16 11.62
N VAL A 312 7.00 -16.00 11.50
CA VAL A 312 5.89 -15.83 10.56
C VAL A 312 6.36 -15.93 9.11
N HIS A 313 7.54 -15.39 8.80
CA HIS A 313 8.17 -15.50 7.49
C HIS A 313 8.42 -16.96 7.11
N ARG A 314 9.10 -17.72 7.98
CA ARG A 314 9.38 -19.14 7.77
C ARG A 314 8.11 -19.98 7.66
N LEU A 315 7.13 -19.76 8.55
CA LEU A 315 5.86 -20.50 8.52
C LEU A 315 5.07 -20.20 7.24
N GLY A 316 5.05 -18.94 6.79
CA GLY A 316 4.37 -18.56 5.55
C GLY A 316 5.00 -19.20 4.31
N GLU A 317 6.33 -19.19 4.21
CA GLU A 317 7.05 -19.84 3.12
C GLU A 317 6.83 -21.36 3.10
N GLN A 318 6.97 -22.01 4.26
CA GLN A 318 6.71 -23.44 4.41
C GLN A 318 5.27 -23.81 4.02
N ALA A 319 4.29 -23.06 4.53
CA ALA A 319 2.88 -23.35 4.26
C ALA A 319 2.52 -23.18 2.79
N VAL A 320 3.03 -22.15 2.09
CA VAL A 320 2.80 -22.03 0.64
C VAL A 320 3.46 -23.19 -0.11
N ASN A 321 4.67 -23.60 0.28
CA ASN A 321 5.36 -24.73 -0.35
C ASN A 321 4.58 -26.05 -0.20
N GLU A 322 4.02 -26.31 0.98
CA GLU A 322 3.18 -27.50 1.23
C GLU A 322 1.86 -27.48 0.45
N LEU A 323 1.34 -26.28 0.15
CA LEU A 323 0.12 -26.09 -0.63
C LEU A 323 0.35 -26.19 -2.14
N LEU A 324 1.59 -26.15 -2.63
CA LEU A 324 1.84 -26.29 -4.06
C LEU A 324 1.43 -27.68 -4.54
N PRO A 325 0.43 -27.80 -5.44
CA PRO A 325 0.09 -29.08 -6.00
C PRO A 325 1.25 -29.58 -6.88
N PRO A 326 1.52 -30.90 -6.91
CA PRO A 326 2.31 -31.46 -8.00
C PRO A 326 1.62 -31.12 -9.32
N TYR A 327 2.34 -30.42 -10.20
CA TYR A 327 1.79 -29.96 -11.46
C TYR A 327 2.47 -30.63 -12.65
N ALA A 328 1.65 -31.26 -13.49
CA ALA A 328 2.03 -31.70 -14.81
C ALA A 328 1.05 -31.07 -15.80
N GLU A 329 1.61 -30.46 -16.86
CA GLU A 329 0.79 -29.85 -17.90
C GLU A 329 -0.03 -30.95 -18.61
N PRO A 330 -1.37 -30.80 -18.71
CA PRO A 330 -2.19 -31.77 -19.41
C PRO A 330 -1.76 -31.94 -20.88
N PRO A 331 -1.65 -33.18 -21.39
CA PRO A 331 -1.45 -33.41 -22.81
C PRO A 331 -2.72 -33.05 -23.61
N GLY A 332 -2.57 -32.84 -24.92
CA GLY A 332 -3.68 -32.63 -25.85
C GLY A 332 -3.78 -31.21 -26.41
N PRO A 333 -4.88 -30.91 -27.14
CA PRO A 333 -5.06 -29.61 -27.77
C PRO A 333 -5.22 -28.51 -26.72
N LYS A 334 -4.66 -27.33 -27.03
CA LYS A 334 -4.72 -26.13 -26.17
C LYS A 334 -5.43 -24.99 -26.92
N PRO A 335 -6.77 -24.97 -26.98
CA PRO A 335 -7.52 -23.98 -27.75
C PRO A 335 -7.30 -22.56 -27.22
N LEU A 336 -7.15 -21.59 -28.12
CA LEU A 336 -6.93 -20.17 -27.79
C LEU A 336 -5.70 -19.88 -26.94
N ARG A 337 -4.76 -20.83 -26.81
CA ARG A 337 -3.60 -20.73 -25.92
C ARG A 337 -2.80 -19.44 -26.07
N ARG A 338 -2.39 -19.12 -27.30
CA ARG A 338 -1.56 -17.92 -27.56
C ARG A 338 -2.26 -16.63 -27.13
N TRP A 339 -3.58 -16.56 -27.31
CA TRP A 339 -4.37 -15.39 -26.96
C TRP A 339 -4.61 -15.32 -25.45
N LEU A 340 -5.03 -16.42 -24.83
CA LEU A 340 -5.29 -16.47 -23.38
C LEU A 340 -4.01 -16.31 -22.56
N THR A 341 -2.92 -16.98 -22.92
CA THR A 341 -1.62 -16.81 -22.24
C THR A 341 -1.05 -15.41 -22.44
N GLY A 342 -1.27 -14.76 -23.59
CA GLY A 342 -0.78 -13.40 -23.83
C GLY A 342 -1.60 -12.29 -23.16
N LEU A 343 -2.81 -12.61 -22.71
CA LEU A 343 -3.71 -11.67 -22.03
C LEU A 343 -3.35 -11.49 -20.55
N PHE A 344 -2.71 -12.50 -19.94
CA PHE A 344 -2.35 -12.56 -18.51
C PHE A 344 -0.82 -12.76 -18.35
#